data_AF-A0A662T6D3-F1
#
_entry.id   AF-A0A662T6D3-F1
#
_cell.length_a   1.000
_cell.length_b   1.000
_cell.length_c   1.000
_cell.angle_alpha   90.00
_cell.angle_beta   90.00
_cell.angle_gamma   90.00
#
_symmetry.space_group_name_H-M   'P 1'
#
loop_
_entity.id
_entity.type
_entity.pdbx_description
1 polymer ?
#
loop_
_entity_poly.entity_id
_entity_poly.type
_entity_poly.pdbx_seq_one_letter_code
_entity_poly.pdbx_strand_id
1 'polypeptide(L)' 'MGVVMNRSDLISETKREIMVICDQNKAKMVGEVPFDEKILRSSIVGKQLTLSFPNSPGSKAVSSISNRLREILNLS' A
#
# COMPACT_ATOMS: atom_id res chain seq x y z
N MET A 1 9.67 -9.77 -7.97
CA MET A 1 8.94 -8.50 -8.15
C MET A 1 7.90 -8.38 -7.04
N GLY A 2 7.84 -7.23 -6.35
CA GLY A 2 6.84 -6.97 -5.31
C GLY A 2 5.77 -6.01 -5.83
N VAL A 3 4.50 -6.23 -5.46
CA VAL A 3 3.36 -5.41 -5.86
C VAL A 3 2.66 -4.85 -4.63
N VAL A 4 2.34 -3.55 -4.66
CA VAL A 4 1.46 -2.90 -3.69
C VAL A 4 0.13 -2.60 -4.37
N MET A 5 -0.96 -3.07 -3.79
CA MET A 5 -2.30 -2.72 -4.25
C MET A 5 -2.72 -1.38 -3.63
N ASN A 6 -2.83 -0.34 -4.43
CA ASN A 6 -3.43 0.92 -4.00
C ASN A 6 -4.95 0.87 -4.18
N ARG A 7 -5.70 1.56 -3.32
CA ARG A 7 -7.18 1.50 -3.26
C ARG A 7 -7.67 0.06 -3.06
N SER A 8 -7.12 -0.63 -2.08
CA SER A 8 -7.42 -2.05 -1.84
C SER A 8 -8.84 -2.35 -1.33
N ASP A 9 -9.59 -1.31 -1.00
CA ASP A 9 -11.00 -1.31 -0.63
C ASP A 9 -11.97 -1.39 -1.83
N LEU A 10 -11.44 -1.56 -3.05
CA LEU A 10 -12.24 -1.85 -4.25
C LEU A 10 -12.99 -3.19 -4.14
N ILE A 11 -14.01 -3.37 -4.99
CA ILE A 11 -14.90 -4.53 -5.02
C ILE A 11 -14.08 -5.84 -5.05
N SER A 12 -14.53 -6.84 -4.28
CA SER A 12 -13.84 -8.12 -4.05
C SER A 12 -13.47 -8.88 -5.34
N GLU A 13 -14.29 -8.75 -6.39
CA GLU A 13 -14.04 -9.33 -7.71
C GLU A 13 -12.77 -8.74 -8.36
N THR A 14 -12.65 -7.41 -8.42
CA THR A 14 -11.46 -6.73 -8.95
C THR A 14 -10.20 -7.10 -8.17
N LYS A 15 -10.31 -7.23 -6.84
CA LYS A 15 -9.18 -7.66 -6.00
C LYS A 15 -8.72 -9.07 -6.39
N ARG A 16 -9.65 -9.99 -6.67
CA ARG A 16 -9.33 -11.36 -7.09
C ARG A 16 -8.62 -11.39 -8.45
N GLU A 17 -9.07 -10.59 -9.41
CA GLU A 17 -8.43 -10.47 -10.72
C GLU A 17 -6.98 -9.97 -10.62
N ILE A 18 -6.75 -8.94 -9.79
CA ILE A 18 -5.39 -8.43 -9.56
C ILE A 18 -4.49 -9.51 -8.94
N MET A 19 -5.02 -10.32 -8.02
CA MET A 19 -4.28 -11.43 -7.43
C MET A 19 -3.91 -12.50 -8.47
N VAL A 20 -4.82 -12.82 -9.40
CA VAL A 20 -4.55 -13.74 -10.52
C VAL A 20 -3.44 -13.18 -11.42
N ILE A 21 -3.49 -11.89 -11.75
CA ILE A 21 -2.44 -11.23 -12.56
C ILE A 21 -1.09 -11.29 -11.84
N CYS A 22 -1.06 -11.08 -10.53
CA CYS A 22 0.17 -11.19 -9.75
C CYS A 22 0.77 -12.60 -9.83
N ASP A 23 -0.06 -13.64 -9.68
CA ASP A 23 0.38 -15.04 -9.74
C ASP A 23 0.95 -15.40 -11.12
N GLN A 24 0.24 -15.04 -12.20
CA GLN A 24 0.70 -15.23 -13.59
C GLN A 24 2.05 -14.58 -13.88
N ASN A 25 2.36 -13.46 -13.22
CA ASN A 25 3.60 -12.71 -13.40
C ASN A 25 4.68 -13.05 -12.36
N LYS A 26 4.50 -14.09 -11.54
CA LYS A 26 5.41 -14.46 -10.44
C LYS A 26 5.70 -13.27 -9.51
N ALA A 27 4.70 -12.41 -9.34
CA ALA A 27 4.76 -11.21 -8.52
C ALA A 27 4.16 -11.49 -7.15
N LYS A 28 4.80 -10.98 -6.09
CA LYS A 28 4.32 -11.16 -4.71
C LYS A 28 3.60 -9.90 -4.26
N MET A 29 2.37 -10.05 -3.75
CA MET A 29 1.67 -8.96 -3.07
C MET A 29 2.40 -8.63 -1.76
N VAL A 30 3.07 -7.47 -1.72
CA VAL A 30 3.84 -7.00 -0.56
C VAL A 30 3.01 -6.13 0.37
N GLY A 31 1.86 -5.62 -0.07
CA GLY A 31 0.88 -5.02 0.82
C GLY A 31 -0.21 -4.27 0.07
N GLU A 32 -1.04 -3.62 0.87
CA GLU A 32 -2.29 -3.01 0.41
C GLU A 32 -2.45 -1.65 1.08
N VAL A 33 -2.91 -0.65 0.32
CA VAL A 33 -3.23 0.69 0.80
C VAL A 33 -4.71 0.95 0.52
N PRO A 34 -5.56 1.13 1.55
CA PRO A 34 -6.96 1.43 1.34
C PRO A 34 -7.16 2.88 0.89
N PHE A 35 -8.39 3.22 0.47
CA PHE A 35 -8.80 4.61 0.33
C PHE A 35 -8.62 5.37 1.65
N ASP A 36 -8.05 6.56 1.54
CA ASP A 36 -7.85 7.46 2.67
C ASP A 36 -7.90 8.91 2.15
N GLU A 37 -8.91 9.67 2.60
CA GLU A 37 -9.06 11.08 2.23
C GLU A 37 -7.86 11.95 2.65
N LYS A 38 -7.09 11.51 3.66
CA LYS A 38 -5.90 12.23 4.11
C LYS A 38 -4.78 12.21 3.08
N ILE A 39 -4.76 11.24 2.15
CA ILE A 39 -3.82 11.22 1.02
C ILE A 39 -3.98 12.49 0.19
N LEU A 40 -5.21 12.79 -0.24
CA LEU A 40 -5.49 14.00 -1.01
C LEU A 40 -5.10 15.27 -0.24
N ARG A 41 -5.49 15.35 1.04
CA ARG A 41 -5.15 16.52 1.88
C ARG A 41 -3.64 16.70 2.01
N SER A 42 -2.88 15.62 2.18
CA SER A 42 -1.41 15.65 2.29
C SER A 42 -0.75 16.11 0.97
N SER A 43 -1.29 15.68 -0.17
CA SER A 43 -0.82 16.09 -1.50
C SER A 43 -1.03 17.58 -1.76
N ILE A 44 -2.18 18.14 -1.34
CA ILE A 44 -2.48 19.57 -1.50
C ILE A 44 -1.47 20.45 -0.76
N VAL A 45 -1.08 20.04 0.45
CA VAL A 45 -0.11 20.80 1.28
C VAL A 45 1.35 20.46 0.95
N GLY A 46 1.60 19.55 0.00
CA GLY A 46 2.95 19.16 -0.41
C GLY A 46 3.76 18.44 0.68
N LYS A 47 3.10 17.77 1.63
CA LYS A 47 3.77 17.03 2.72
C LYS A 47 3.42 15.55 2.65
N GLN A 48 4.35 14.69 3.07
CA GLN A 48 4.09 13.25 3.10
C GLN A 48 2.92 12.93 4.05
N LEU A 49 2.07 11.99 3.63
CA LEU A 49 0.96 11.47 4.44
C LEU A 49 1.43 10.98 5.81
N THR A 50 2.54 10.24 5.85
CA THR A 50 3.11 9.66 7.08
C THR A 50 3.56 10.70 8.10
N LEU A 51 3.94 11.91 7.65
CA LEU A 51 4.30 13.02 8.53
C LEU A 51 3.08 13.85 8.93
N SER A 52 2.15 14.08 8.00
CA SER A 52 1.01 14.97 8.21
C SER A 52 -0.13 14.30 8.98
N PHE A 53 -0.31 13.00 8.77
CA PHE A 53 -1.42 12.21 9.31
C PHE A 53 -0.92 10.81 9.73
N PRO A 54 -0.03 10.70 10.73
CA PRO A 54 0.68 9.45 11.06
C PRO A 54 -0.24 8.29 11.45
N ASN A 55 -1.44 8.59 11.98
CA ASN A 55 -2.40 7.58 12.44
C ASN A 55 -3.49 7.22 11.42
N SER A 56 -3.46 7.82 10.23
CA SER A 56 -4.43 7.55 9.17
C SER A 56 -4.28 6.13 8.60
N PRO A 57 -5.35 5.53 8.04
CA PRO A 57 -5.27 4.18 7.44
C PRO A 57 -4.16 4.05 6.39
N GLY A 58 -4.01 5.05 5.51
CA GLY A 58 -2.96 5.07 4.49
C GLY A 58 -1.57 5.16 5.09
N SER A 59 -1.35 5.98 6.13
CA SER A 59 -0.06 6.05 6.83
C SER A 59 0.31 4.72 7.46
N LYS A 60 -0.63 4.07 8.15
CA LYS A 60 -0.41 2.77 8.78
C LYS A 60 -0.09 1.70 7.73
N ALA A 61 -0.79 1.70 6.60
CA ALA A 61 -0.53 0.80 5.48
C ALA A 61 0.88 0.98 4.89
N VAL A 62 1.28 2.22 4.61
CA VAL A 62 2.62 2.54 4.08
C VAL A 62 3.72 2.12 5.07
N SER A 63 3.55 2.41 6.36
CA SER A 63 4.50 1.98 7.40
C SER A 63 4.61 0.45 7.49
N SER A 64 3.48 -0.27 7.43
CA SER A 64 3.46 -1.74 7.40
C SER A 64 4.19 -2.31 6.18
N ILE A 65 3.94 -1.75 4.99
CA ILE A 65 4.64 -2.12 3.75
C ILE A 65 6.15 -1.88 3.88
N SER A 66 6.56 -0.73 4.43
CA SER A 66 7.98 -0.41 4.67
C SER A 66 8.64 -1.44 5.59
N ASN A 67 7.99 -1.82 6.69
CA ASN A 67 8.52 -2.83 7.62
C ASN A 67 8.65 -4.20 6.93
N ARG A 68 7.63 -4.62 6.18
CA ARG A 68 7.68 -5.88 5.43
C ARG A 68 8.74 -5.88 4.34
N LEU A 69 9.01 -4.74 3.70
CA LEU A 69 10.09 -4.61 2.73
C LEU A 69 11.45 -4.73 3.41
N ARG A 70 11.65 -4.14 4.59
CA ARG A 70 12.88 -4.30 5.38
C ARG A 70 13.16 -5.76 5.71
N GLU A 71 12.14 -6.50 6.14
CA GLU A 71 12.24 -7.95 6.39
C GLU A 71 12.64 -8.72 5.11
N ILE A 72 11.99 -8.44 3.98
CA ILE A 72 12.27 -9.12 2.70
C ILE A 72 13.68 -8.82 2.19
N LEU A 73 14.17 -7.60 2.42
CA LEU A 73 15.46 -7.13 1.94
C LEU A 73 16.60 -7.36 2.95
N ASN A 74 16.32 -7.95 4.12
CA ASN A 74 17.27 -8.10 5.22
C ASN A 74 17.92 -6.78 5.64
N LEU A 75 17.13 -5.69 5.65
CA LEU A 75 17.56 -4.37 6.11
C LEU A 75 17.14 -4.22 7.57
N SER A 76 18.07 -4.47 8.49
CA SER A 76 17.93 -4.23 9.93
C SER A 76 17.70 -2.76 10.25
#